data_AF-A0A851HCB2-F1
#
_entry.id   AF-A0A851HCB2-F1
#
_cell.length_a   1.000
_cell.length_b   1.000
_cell.length_c   1.000
_cell.angle_alpha   90.00
_cell.angle_beta   90.00
_cell.angle_gamma   90.00
#
_symmetry.space_group_name_H-M   'P 1'
#
loop_
_entity.id
_entity.type
_entity.pdbx_description
1 polymer ?
#
loop_
_entity_poly.entity_id
_entity_poly.type
_entity_poly.pdbx_seq_one_letter_code
_entity_poly.pdbx_strand_id
1 'polypeptide(L)'
;MFNDNERVIITKKSKTDLILTIVSIIISIAIFFISVSFYKNEKRASIELKEKRNAKMKQQQKAQNEQMQKQHKENIDLQREQFEFQKTLYAPSPEDEKQQVNKHFEITPVDKLSGFLSIDKLDGLQKEKEALKEFILYIKNPAEAKQFGLKPPTGALFYGVPGTGKTTLARTLAKESKLPYIEIIGSEFSKKYVGEAPKLVKNLFAKARDLAEKNNGVIVCIDEAEGAFRDLSSYDSHNGSRTDVVNQFKSEMTSMKNNPDKPIFLIGTTNHINQIEPAIIDRFTYKIEVFLPELVAVQAALARLANKMKITDEAKTYLQNEMATKIHQHDELRSFRSMGNYIQKAGYIAFSKPKEQIDKQDLDEAFDALKPNNNPNRHNN
;
A
#
# COMPACT_ATOMS: atom_id res chain seq x y z
N MET A 1 -97.76 32.34 -45.44
CA MET A 1 -97.75 31.77 -46.81
C MET A 1 -96.38 31.15 -47.04
N PHE A 2 -96.37 29.94 -47.61
CA PHE A 2 -95.31 28.91 -47.67
C PHE A 2 -95.13 28.15 -46.33
N ASN A 3 -95.89 27.07 -46.12
CA ASN A 3 -95.88 25.70 -46.70
C ASN A 3 -95.18 24.76 -45.70
N ASP A 4 -95.92 23.89 -45.00
CA ASP A 4 -96.38 22.57 -45.50
C ASP A 4 -95.25 21.79 -46.19
N ASN A 5 -94.64 20.86 -45.46
CA ASN A 5 -94.52 19.44 -45.85
C ASN A 5 -93.42 18.62 -45.17
N GLU A 6 -92.65 19.15 -44.21
CA GLU A 6 -91.73 18.30 -43.41
C GLU A 6 -92.39 17.66 -42.17
N ARG A 7 -93.74 17.68 -42.09
CA ARG A 7 -94.52 16.92 -41.10
C ARG A 7 -94.90 15.53 -41.59
N VAL A 8 -93.96 14.81 -42.21
CA VAL A 8 -94.06 13.36 -42.36
C VAL A 8 -92.64 12.81 -42.17
N ILE A 9 -92.48 11.71 -41.43
CA ILE A 9 -91.22 11.05 -41.07
C ILE A 9 -90.62 11.45 -39.70
N ILE A 10 -91.43 11.76 -38.67
CA ILE A 10 -90.95 11.62 -37.27
C ILE A 10 -92.02 10.95 -36.38
N THR A 11 -92.74 9.97 -36.92
CA THR A 11 -93.72 9.17 -36.17
C THR A 11 -93.57 7.69 -36.52
N LYS A 12 -92.66 7.00 -35.81
CA LYS A 12 -92.58 5.54 -35.51
C LYS A 12 -91.17 5.02 -35.23
N LYS A 13 -90.14 5.87 -35.34
CA LYS A 13 -88.72 5.48 -35.20
C LYS A 13 -88.08 5.86 -33.85
N SER A 14 -88.87 5.96 -32.78
CA SER A 14 -88.38 6.50 -31.49
C SER A 14 -88.22 5.44 -30.39
N LYS A 15 -89.08 4.41 -30.31
CA LYS A 15 -88.98 3.38 -29.26
C LYS A 15 -88.03 2.24 -29.62
N THR A 16 -88.07 1.75 -30.86
CA THR A 16 -87.18 0.68 -31.34
C THR A 16 -85.72 1.13 -31.42
N ASP A 17 -85.46 2.35 -31.90
CA ASP A 17 -84.09 2.91 -31.95
C ASP A 17 -83.54 3.18 -30.54
N LEU A 18 -84.40 3.60 -29.59
CA LEU A 18 -84.02 3.75 -28.18
C LEU A 18 -83.69 2.40 -27.54
N ILE A 19 -84.50 1.35 -27.78
CA ILE A 19 -84.25 0.00 -27.28
C ILE A 19 -82.96 -0.57 -27.88
N LEU A 20 -82.74 -0.42 -29.19
CA LEU A 20 -81.50 -0.86 -29.85
C LEU A 20 -80.27 -0.13 -29.30
N THR A 21 -80.39 1.17 -29.00
CA THR A 21 -79.31 1.95 -28.38
C THR A 21 -79.02 1.46 -26.96
N ILE A 22 -80.05 1.20 -26.15
CA ILE A 22 -79.91 0.66 -24.79
C ILE A 22 -79.27 -0.73 -24.82
N VAL A 23 -79.73 -1.61 -25.72
CA VAL A 23 -79.14 -2.96 -25.89
C VAL A 23 -77.68 -2.88 -26.35
N SER A 24 -77.36 -1.98 -27.29
CA SER A 24 -75.98 -1.75 -27.73
C SER A 24 -75.08 -1.25 -26.60
N ILE A 25 -75.58 -0.34 -25.75
CA ILE A 25 -74.87 0.13 -24.56
C ILE A 25 -74.65 -1.00 -23.57
N ILE A 26 -75.67 -1.82 -23.30
CA ILE A 26 -75.56 -2.98 -22.38
C ILE A 26 -74.53 -4.00 -22.91
N ILE A 27 -74.56 -4.31 -24.21
CA ILE A 27 -73.58 -5.21 -24.84
C ILE A 27 -72.17 -4.61 -24.76
N SER A 28 -72.02 -3.31 -25.03
CA SER A 28 -70.72 -2.63 -24.94
C SER A 28 -70.17 -2.62 -23.50
N ILE A 29 -71.03 -2.40 -22.50
CA ILE A 29 -70.68 -2.50 -21.09
C ILE A 29 -70.28 -3.94 -20.73
N ALA A 30 -71.02 -4.94 -21.19
CA ALA A 30 -70.69 -6.34 -20.96
C ALA A 30 -69.34 -6.73 -21.59
N ILE A 31 -69.08 -6.32 -22.84
CA ILE A 31 -67.79 -6.52 -23.52
C ILE A 31 -66.65 -5.82 -22.76
N PHE A 32 -66.89 -4.61 -22.26
CA PHE A 32 -65.91 -3.87 -21.45
C PHE A 32 -65.55 -4.63 -20.16
N PHE A 33 -66.55 -5.12 -19.41
CA PHE A 33 -66.30 -5.90 -18.19
C PHE A 33 -65.58 -7.23 -18.47
N ILE A 34 -65.95 -7.93 -19.56
CA ILE A 34 -65.26 -9.15 -19.99
C ILE A 34 -63.80 -8.84 -20.34
N SER A 35 -63.55 -7.76 -21.08
CA SER A 35 -62.20 -7.32 -21.48
C SER A 35 -61.33 -6.95 -20.27
N VAL A 36 -61.88 -6.21 -19.30
CA VAL A 36 -61.19 -5.87 -18.04
C VAL A 36 -60.90 -7.11 -17.21
N SER A 37 -61.82 -8.07 -17.16
CA SER A 37 -61.62 -9.36 -16.46
C SER A 37 -60.49 -10.16 -17.10
N PHE A 38 -60.48 -10.27 -18.43
CA PHE A 38 -59.43 -10.95 -19.19
C PHE A 38 -58.06 -10.30 -18.96
N TYR A 39 -57.99 -8.97 -19.06
CA TYR A 39 -56.76 -8.20 -18.83
C TYR A 39 -56.24 -8.38 -17.39
N LYS A 40 -57.11 -8.38 -16.38
CA LYS A 40 -56.72 -8.64 -14.99
C LYS A 40 -56.17 -10.06 -14.79
N ASN A 41 -56.78 -11.07 -15.41
CA ASN A 41 -56.30 -12.45 -15.33
C ASN A 41 -54.94 -12.63 -15.99
N GLU A 42 -54.72 -12.08 -17.18
CA GLU A 42 -53.44 -12.17 -17.89
C GLU A 42 -52.31 -11.44 -17.13
N LYS A 43 -52.63 -10.28 -16.53
CA LYS A 43 -51.68 -9.54 -15.68
C LYS A 43 -51.34 -10.30 -14.38
N ARG A 44 -52.31 -10.98 -13.77
CA ARG A 44 -52.05 -11.84 -12.59
C ARG A 44 -51.15 -13.03 -12.93
N ALA A 45 -51.44 -13.73 -14.03
CA ALA A 45 -50.64 -14.87 -14.49
C ALA A 45 -49.19 -14.46 -14.80
N SER A 46 -48.98 -13.30 -15.44
CA SER A 46 -47.64 -12.81 -15.75
C SER A 46 -46.83 -12.37 -14.52
N ILE A 47 -47.48 -11.82 -13.48
CA ILE A 47 -46.83 -11.49 -12.20
C ILE A 47 -46.42 -12.78 -11.48
N GLU A 48 -47.33 -13.77 -11.38
CA GLU A 48 -47.05 -15.04 -10.72
C GLU A 48 -45.90 -15.80 -11.41
N LEU A 49 -45.84 -15.78 -12.74
CA LEU A 49 -44.73 -16.37 -13.50
C LEU A 49 -43.39 -15.67 -13.21
N LYS A 50 -43.39 -14.33 -13.11
CA LYS A 50 -42.19 -13.55 -12.76
C LYS A 50 -41.73 -13.85 -11.34
N GLU A 51 -42.66 -13.95 -10.38
CA GLU A 51 -42.34 -14.30 -8.99
C GLU A 51 -41.76 -15.72 -8.87
N LYS A 52 -42.36 -16.71 -9.56
CA LYS A 52 -41.82 -18.08 -9.63
C LYS A 52 -40.43 -18.11 -10.25
N ARG A 53 -40.17 -17.34 -11.32
CA ARG A 53 -38.85 -17.23 -11.95
C ARG A 53 -37.83 -16.59 -11.01
N ASN A 54 -38.20 -15.53 -10.30
CA ASN A 54 -37.34 -14.85 -9.33
C ASN A 54 -37.02 -15.74 -8.12
N ALA A 55 -38.00 -16.48 -7.61
CA ALA A 55 -37.79 -17.46 -6.53
C ALA A 55 -36.83 -18.57 -6.96
N LYS A 56 -37.01 -19.11 -8.19
CA LYS A 56 -36.11 -20.13 -8.76
C LYS A 56 -34.68 -19.60 -8.95
N MET A 57 -34.51 -18.37 -9.44
CA MET A 57 -33.18 -17.74 -9.55
C MET A 57 -32.52 -17.54 -8.19
N LYS A 58 -33.25 -17.03 -7.19
CA LYS A 58 -32.72 -16.88 -5.82
C LYS A 58 -32.29 -18.22 -5.22
N GLN A 59 -33.08 -19.28 -5.43
CA GLN A 59 -32.75 -20.62 -4.95
C GLN A 59 -31.51 -21.18 -5.64
N GLN A 60 -31.39 -21.00 -6.97
CA GLN A 60 -30.22 -21.43 -7.74
C GLN A 60 -28.95 -20.68 -7.31
N GLN A 61 -29.06 -19.37 -7.09
CA GLN A 61 -27.93 -18.56 -6.64
C GLN A 61 -27.51 -18.90 -5.20
N LYS A 62 -28.47 -19.20 -4.32
CA LYS A 62 -28.18 -19.68 -2.96
C LYS A 62 -27.45 -21.03 -2.99
N ALA A 63 -27.93 -21.98 -3.79
CA ALA A 63 -27.30 -23.29 -3.95
C ALA A 63 -25.87 -23.16 -4.53
N GLN A 64 -25.67 -22.28 -5.51
CA GLN A 64 -24.36 -22.01 -6.10
C GLN A 64 -23.38 -21.38 -5.10
N ASN A 65 -23.85 -20.44 -4.27
CA ASN A 65 -23.04 -19.84 -3.21
C ASN A 65 -22.67 -20.85 -2.11
N GLU A 66 -23.62 -21.70 -1.69
CA GLU A 66 -23.35 -22.77 -0.73
C GLU A 66 -22.35 -23.80 -1.28
N GLN A 67 -22.45 -24.16 -2.57
CA GLN A 67 -21.50 -25.04 -3.24
C GLN A 67 -20.10 -24.42 -3.32
N MET A 68 -20.01 -23.14 -3.70
CA MET A 68 -18.75 -22.40 -3.73
C MET A 68 -18.10 -22.32 -2.35
N GLN A 69 -18.88 -22.05 -1.29
CA GLN A 69 -18.40 -22.02 0.09
C GLN A 69 -17.89 -23.39 0.56
N LYS A 70 -18.58 -24.48 0.20
CA LYS A 70 -18.13 -25.86 0.50
C LYS A 70 -16.82 -26.17 -0.21
N GLN A 71 -16.71 -25.90 -1.51
CA GLN A 71 -15.46 -26.10 -2.26
C GLN A 71 -14.31 -25.26 -1.72
N HIS A 72 -14.58 -24.00 -1.32
CA HIS A 72 -13.57 -23.14 -0.73
C HIS A 72 -13.07 -23.69 0.61
N LYS A 73 -13.99 -24.18 1.46
CA LYS A 73 -13.64 -24.80 2.74
C LYS A 73 -12.83 -26.08 2.54
N GLU A 74 -13.25 -26.97 1.63
CA GLU A 74 -12.52 -28.20 1.30
C GLU A 74 -11.11 -27.90 0.78
N ASN A 75 -10.93 -26.89 -0.06
CA ASN A 75 -9.60 -26.47 -0.53
C ASN A 75 -8.71 -25.93 0.60
N ILE A 76 -9.27 -25.17 1.54
CA ILE A 76 -8.53 -24.70 2.72
C ILE A 76 -8.13 -25.88 3.60
N ASP A 77 -9.04 -26.82 3.85
CA ASP A 77 -8.79 -27.98 4.70
C ASP A 77 -7.73 -28.89 4.05
N LEU A 78 -7.80 -29.14 2.74
CA LEU A 78 -6.77 -29.86 1.98
C LEU A 78 -5.40 -29.16 2.05
N GLN A 79 -5.36 -27.82 1.91
CA GLN A 79 -4.11 -27.07 2.05
C GLN A 79 -3.54 -27.17 3.47
N ARG A 80 -4.38 -27.15 4.50
CA ARG A 80 -3.97 -27.33 5.90
C ARG A 80 -3.43 -28.73 6.16
N GLU A 81 -4.10 -29.77 5.66
CA GLU A 81 -3.64 -31.15 5.78
C GLU A 81 -2.32 -31.37 5.05
N GLN A 82 -2.17 -30.84 3.83
CA GLN A 82 -0.90 -30.88 3.09
C GLN A 82 0.22 -30.17 3.85
N PHE A 83 -0.08 -29.02 4.48
CA PHE A 83 0.87 -28.27 5.28
C PHE A 83 1.29 -29.02 6.56
N GLU A 84 0.33 -29.58 7.32
CA GLU A 84 0.64 -30.34 8.54
C GLU A 84 1.38 -31.65 8.22
N PHE A 85 1.06 -32.29 7.09
CA PHE A 85 1.81 -33.45 6.59
C PHE A 85 3.25 -33.09 6.20
N GLN A 86 3.45 -31.97 5.50
CA GLN A 86 4.78 -31.48 5.16
C GLN A 86 5.59 -31.12 6.42
N LYS A 87 4.94 -30.52 7.41
CA LYS A 87 5.54 -30.17 8.70
C LYS A 87 5.93 -31.39 9.52
N THR A 88 5.19 -32.50 9.42
CA THR A 88 5.55 -33.76 10.11
C THR A 88 6.67 -34.51 9.40
N LEU A 89 6.73 -34.48 8.06
CA LEU A 89 7.83 -35.10 7.31
C LEU A 89 9.16 -34.34 7.42
N TYR A 90 9.11 -33.03 7.62
CA TYR A 90 10.30 -32.15 7.62
C TYR A 90 10.37 -31.26 8.86
N ALA A 91 9.90 -31.73 10.01
CA ALA A 91 10.01 -30.99 11.27
C ALA A 91 11.50 -30.69 11.54
N PRO A 92 11.94 -29.43 11.47
CA PRO A 92 13.34 -29.10 11.72
C PRO A 92 13.66 -29.40 13.19
N SER A 93 14.89 -29.78 13.49
CA SER A 93 15.30 -29.86 14.90
C SER A 93 15.18 -28.46 15.53
N PRO A 94 15.06 -28.34 16.87
CA PRO A 94 15.03 -27.03 17.55
C PRO A 94 16.24 -26.13 17.24
N GLU A 95 17.36 -26.72 16.82
CA GLU A 95 18.55 -26.00 16.38
C GLU A 95 18.41 -25.50 14.93
N ASP A 96 17.81 -26.30 14.05
CA ASP A 96 17.49 -25.92 12.68
C ASP A 96 16.41 -24.83 12.63
N GLU A 97 15.42 -24.86 13.53
CA GLU A 97 14.44 -23.77 13.65
C GLU A 97 15.11 -22.45 14.03
N LYS A 98 16.05 -22.47 14.99
CA LYS A 98 16.81 -21.26 15.38
C LYS A 98 17.67 -20.73 14.24
N GLN A 99 18.29 -21.61 13.44
CA GLN A 99 19.07 -21.19 12.27
C GLN A 99 18.18 -20.67 11.12
N GLN A 100 17.03 -21.30 10.87
CA GLN A 100 16.08 -20.86 9.84
C GLN A 100 15.42 -19.52 10.19
N VAL A 101 15.07 -19.28 11.46
CA VAL A 101 14.53 -17.99 11.92
C VAL A 101 15.53 -16.86 11.70
N ASN A 102 16.82 -17.10 11.95
CA ASN A 102 17.88 -16.11 11.69
C ASN A 102 18.13 -15.85 10.19
N LYS A 103 17.53 -16.61 9.27
CA LYS A 103 17.69 -16.40 7.83
C LYS A 103 16.82 -15.27 7.28
N HIS A 104 15.77 -14.88 8.01
CA HIS A 104 14.77 -13.91 7.53
C HIS A 104 15.06 -12.46 7.93
N PHE A 105 15.90 -12.24 8.94
CA PHE A 105 16.24 -10.90 9.42
C PHE A 105 17.69 -10.81 9.84
N GLU A 106 18.31 -9.67 9.56
CA GLU A 106 19.70 -9.39 9.90
C GLU A 106 19.78 -8.69 11.25
N ILE A 107 20.66 -9.15 12.13
CA ILE A 107 20.91 -8.51 13.42
C ILE A 107 22.27 -7.83 13.39
N THR A 108 22.27 -6.51 13.51
CA THR A 108 23.48 -5.72 13.71
C THR A 108 23.64 -5.41 15.20
N PRO A 109 24.63 -5.99 15.87
CA PRO A 109 24.93 -5.67 17.27
C PRO A 109 25.58 -4.28 17.39
N VAL A 110 25.59 -3.72 18.60
CA VAL A 110 25.99 -2.33 18.87
C VAL A 110 27.42 -2.02 18.39
N ASP A 111 28.35 -2.96 18.54
CA ASP A 111 29.75 -2.84 18.11
C ASP A 111 29.91 -2.71 16.60
N LYS A 112 28.95 -3.24 15.82
CA LYS A 112 28.98 -3.21 14.35
C LYS A 112 28.20 -2.04 13.74
N LEU A 113 27.54 -1.21 14.56
CA LEU A 113 26.83 0.00 14.08
C LEU A 113 27.76 1.06 13.50
N SER A 114 29.08 0.96 13.73
CA SER A 114 30.08 1.87 13.17
C SER A 114 30.06 1.91 11.63
N GLY A 115 29.62 0.82 10.99
CA GLY A 115 29.43 0.74 9.53
C GLY A 115 28.25 1.58 9.00
N PHE A 116 27.32 2.01 9.86
CA PHE A 116 26.24 2.90 9.47
C PHE A 116 26.71 4.36 9.40
N LEU A 117 26.00 5.17 8.61
CA LEU A 117 26.28 6.59 8.49
C LEU A 117 25.87 7.31 9.78
N SER A 118 26.66 8.28 10.22
CA SER A 118 26.29 9.16 11.35
C SER A 118 25.44 10.33 10.87
N ILE A 119 24.66 10.92 11.78
CA ILE A 119 23.66 11.95 11.44
C ILE A 119 24.26 13.21 10.82
N ASP A 120 25.48 13.58 11.22
CA ASP A 120 26.28 14.68 10.70
C ASP A 120 26.72 14.49 9.24
N LYS A 121 26.83 13.23 8.79
CA LYS A 121 27.26 12.88 7.43
C LYS A 121 26.12 12.72 6.43
N LEU A 122 24.87 12.90 6.85
CA LEU A 122 23.73 12.94 5.93
C LEU A 122 23.71 14.29 5.21
N ASP A 123 23.61 14.28 3.88
CA ASP A 123 23.46 15.49 3.09
C ASP A 123 22.03 16.04 3.23
N GLY A 124 21.85 17.29 3.68
CA GLY A 124 20.51 17.89 3.83
C GLY A 124 19.66 17.27 4.94
N LEU A 125 18.38 17.03 4.65
CA LEU A 125 17.39 16.38 5.53
C LEU A 125 17.21 17.07 6.90
N GLN A 126 17.20 18.39 6.95
CA GLN A 126 17.24 19.11 8.23
C GLN A 126 16.00 18.84 9.10
N LYS A 127 14.81 18.84 8.51
CA LYS A 127 13.56 18.58 9.22
C LYS A 127 13.53 17.14 9.75
N GLU A 128 13.95 16.19 8.94
CA GLU A 128 14.01 14.78 9.28
C GLU A 128 15.06 14.54 10.39
N LYS A 129 16.22 15.20 10.30
CA LYS A 129 17.26 15.15 11.35
C LYS A 129 16.78 15.71 12.67
N GLU A 130 16.00 16.78 12.67
CA GLU A 130 15.41 17.35 13.89
C GLU A 130 14.44 16.35 14.54
N ALA A 131 13.55 15.72 13.75
CA ALA A 131 12.66 14.68 14.24
C ALA A 131 13.43 13.45 14.78
N LEU A 132 14.53 13.06 14.11
CA LEU A 132 15.43 12.00 14.61
C LEU A 132 16.06 12.39 15.96
N LYS A 133 16.53 13.63 16.10
CA LYS A 133 17.14 14.12 17.35
C LYS A 133 16.15 14.07 18.51
N GLU A 134 14.89 14.41 18.28
CA GLU A 134 13.83 14.30 19.28
C GLU A 134 13.62 12.84 19.72
N PHE A 135 13.53 11.91 18.75
CA PHE A 135 13.45 10.48 19.05
C PHE A 135 14.65 10.02 19.88
N ILE A 136 15.86 10.38 19.45
CA ILE A 136 17.12 10.00 20.11
C ILE A 136 17.21 10.60 21.53
N LEU A 137 16.67 11.80 21.74
CA LEU A 137 16.64 12.44 23.06
C LEU A 137 15.88 11.59 24.07
N TYR A 138 14.73 11.03 23.66
CA TYR A 138 13.98 10.08 24.49
C TYR A 138 14.82 8.85 24.82
N ILE A 139 15.44 8.22 23.80
CA ILE A 139 16.25 7.00 23.99
C ILE A 139 17.41 7.25 24.96
N LYS A 140 18.06 8.41 24.89
CA LYS A 140 19.22 8.73 25.72
C LYS A 140 18.84 9.07 27.16
N ASN A 141 17.65 9.63 27.39
CA ASN A 141 17.22 10.12 28.71
C ASN A 141 15.84 9.56 29.13
N PRO A 142 15.62 8.24 29.17
CA PRO A 142 14.29 7.66 29.41
C PRO A 142 13.77 7.96 30.83
N ALA A 143 14.65 8.04 31.83
CA ALA A 143 14.27 8.34 33.21
C ALA A 143 13.77 9.78 33.36
N GLU A 144 14.41 10.74 32.72
CA GLU A 144 13.99 12.14 32.70
C GLU A 144 12.67 12.29 31.93
N ALA A 145 12.55 11.67 30.75
CA ALA A 145 11.32 11.66 29.98
C ALA A 145 10.11 11.13 30.80
N LYS A 146 10.33 10.10 31.64
CA LYS A 146 9.33 9.56 32.56
C LYS A 146 8.92 10.55 33.65
N GLN A 147 9.83 11.39 34.14
CA GLN A 147 9.50 12.47 35.09
C GLN A 147 8.59 13.54 34.46
N PHE A 148 8.74 13.78 33.16
CA PHE A 148 7.81 14.62 32.38
C PHE A 148 6.50 13.91 31.99
N GLY A 149 6.30 12.66 32.43
CA GLY A 149 5.11 11.87 32.09
C GLY A 149 5.07 11.36 30.64
N LEU A 150 6.20 11.42 29.92
CA LEU A 150 6.29 10.96 28.55
C LEU A 150 6.31 9.43 28.50
N LYS A 151 5.49 8.87 27.60
CA LYS A 151 5.51 7.44 27.29
C LYS A 151 6.58 7.14 26.23
N PRO A 152 7.16 5.92 26.22
CA PRO A 152 8.08 5.54 25.16
C PRO A 152 7.41 5.63 23.79
N PRO A 153 8.07 6.25 22.80
CA PRO A 153 7.56 6.21 21.44
C PRO A 153 7.56 4.75 20.98
N THR A 154 6.51 4.37 20.27
CA THR A 154 6.42 3.02 19.67
C THR A 154 7.44 2.86 18.55
N GLY A 155 7.79 3.95 17.87
CA GLY A 155 8.51 3.86 16.61
C GLY A 155 8.35 5.06 15.69
N ALA A 156 8.96 4.95 14.51
CA ALA A 156 8.88 5.94 13.44
C ALA A 156 8.58 5.27 12.09
N LEU A 157 7.69 5.87 11.31
CA LEU A 157 7.44 5.51 9.92
C LEU A 157 8.06 6.57 9.00
N PHE A 158 9.10 6.19 8.27
CA PHE A 158 9.70 7.00 7.22
C PHE A 158 9.01 6.72 5.89
N TYR A 159 8.45 7.76 5.26
CA TYR A 159 7.76 7.60 3.98
C TYR A 159 8.13 8.71 2.99
N GLY A 160 7.83 8.53 1.71
CA GLY A 160 8.07 9.55 0.67
C GLY A 160 8.80 9.00 -0.54
N VAL A 161 9.39 9.89 -1.34
CA VAL A 161 9.93 9.59 -2.67
C VAL A 161 11.03 8.51 -2.61
N PRO A 162 11.06 7.52 -3.52
CA PRO A 162 12.13 6.53 -3.55
C PRO A 162 13.51 7.17 -3.78
N GLY A 163 14.55 6.59 -3.16
CA GLY A 163 15.92 7.05 -3.36
C GLY A 163 16.33 8.30 -2.56
N THR A 164 15.50 8.79 -1.64
CA THR A 164 15.79 9.94 -0.74
C THR A 164 16.49 9.58 0.58
N GLY A 165 16.77 8.28 0.81
CA GLY A 165 17.58 7.85 1.96
C GLY A 165 16.82 7.40 3.20
N LYS A 166 15.55 7.00 3.10
CA LYS A 166 14.73 6.46 4.21
C LYS A 166 15.40 5.31 4.97
N THR A 167 15.90 4.29 4.27
CA THR A 167 16.64 3.17 4.89
C THR A 167 17.93 3.64 5.54
N THR A 168 18.62 4.62 4.95
CA THR A 168 19.80 5.25 5.55
C THR A 168 19.45 5.99 6.84
N LEU A 169 18.31 6.69 6.89
CA LEU A 169 17.82 7.35 8.10
C LEU A 169 17.54 6.34 9.22
N ALA A 170 16.89 5.21 8.92
CA ALA A 170 16.63 4.15 9.90
C ALA A 170 17.94 3.58 10.50
N ARG A 171 18.93 3.29 9.66
CA ARG A 171 20.26 2.82 10.10
C ARG A 171 21.03 3.89 10.88
N THR A 172 20.91 5.15 10.48
CA THR A 172 21.50 6.29 11.19
C THR A 172 20.90 6.43 12.58
N LEU A 173 19.57 6.33 12.71
CA LEU A 173 18.87 6.36 13.99
C LEU A 173 19.41 5.27 14.93
N ALA A 174 19.60 4.04 14.44
CA ALA A 174 20.17 2.95 15.23
C ALA A 174 21.58 3.25 15.73
N LYS A 175 22.45 3.78 14.86
CA LYS A 175 23.81 4.18 15.22
C LYS A 175 23.83 5.25 16.31
N GLU A 176 23.05 6.31 16.14
CA GLU A 176 23.01 7.43 17.09
C GLU A 176 22.37 7.05 18.43
N SER A 177 21.44 6.10 18.40
CA SER A 177 20.76 5.54 19.57
C SER A 177 21.63 4.53 20.32
N LYS A 178 22.65 3.97 19.67
CA LYS A 178 23.52 2.89 20.20
C LYS A 178 22.73 1.67 20.68
N LEU A 179 21.64 1.36 19.99
CA LEU A 179 20.80 0.19 20.26
C LEU A 179 21.03 -0.88 19.20
N PRO A 180 20.96 -2.18 19.56
CA PRO A 180 21.00 -3.25 18.56
C PRO A 180 19.89 -3.04 17.52
N TYR A 181 20.21 -3.39 16.27
CA TYR A 181 19.35 -3.16 15.11
C TYR A 181 18.99 -4.48 14.45
N ILE A 182 17.70 -4.77 14.33
CA ILE A 182 17.18 -5.88 13.55
C ILE A 182 16.59 -5.32 12.26
N GLU A 183 16.99 -5.81 11.09
CA GLU A 183 16.45 -5.40 9.80
C GLU A 183 15.78 -6.57 9.09
N ILE A 184 14.58 -6.32 8.55
CA ILE A 184 13.85 -7.28 7.73
C ILE A 184 13.19 -6.55 6.57
N ILE A 185 13.22 -7.16 5.39
CA ILE A 185 12.53 -6.63 4.20
C ILE A 185 11.05 -7.04 4.30
N GLY A 186 10.14 -6.11 4.12
CA GLY A 186 8.69 -6.30 4.25
C GLY A 186 8.13 -7.38 3.31
N SER A 187 8.78 -7.61 2.16
CA SER A 187 8.44 -8.68 1.23
C SER A 187 8.60 -10.09 1.82
N GLU A 188 9.39 -10.28 2.89
CA GLU A 188 9.50 -11.55 3.63
C GLU A 188 8.15 -12.00 4.19
N PHE A 189 7.28 -11.06 4.57
CA PHE A 189 5.95 -11.34 5.09
C PHE A 189 4.90 -11.63 4.00
N SER A 190 5.27 -11.42 2.74
CA SER A 190 4.37 -11.57 1.59
C SER A 190 4.54 -12.92 0.85
N LYS A 191 5.50 -13.74 1.27
CA LYS A 191 5.84 -15.04 0.67
C LYS A 191 4.65 -16.03 0.73
N LYS A 192 4.58 -16.93 -0.27
CA LYS A 192 3.41 -17.76 -0.60
C LYS A 192 2.98 -18.80 0.46
N TYR A 193 3.73 -18.97 1.54
CA TYR A 193 3.44 -20.00 2.54
C TYR A 193 2.46 -19.48 3.60
N VAL A 194 1.22 -19.98 3.52
CA VAL A 194 0.13 -19.65 4.44
C VAL A 194 0.54 -20.02 5.87
N GLY A 195 0.47 -19.06 6.80
CA GLY A 195 0.76 -19.28 8.22
C GLY A 195 2.23 -19.13 8.66
N GLU A 196 3.19 -19.02 7.75
CA GLU A 196 4.59 -18.74 8.09
C GLU A 196 4.81 -17.26 8.45
N ALA A 197 4.18 -16.34 7.72
CA ALA A 197 4.38 -14.91 7.94
C ALA A 197 3.95 -14.42 9.35
N PRO A 198 2.79 -14.79 9.91
CA PRO A 198 2.46 -14.43 11.30
C PRO A 198 3.39 -15.06 12.33
N LYS A 199 3.89 -16.28 12.09
CA LYS A 199 4.91 -16.92 12.96
C LYS A 199 6.22 -16.14 12.90
N LEU A 200 6.62 -15.67 11.72
CA LEU A 200 7.80 -14.83 11.55
C LEU A 200 7.70 -13.54 12.37
N VAL A 201 6.52 -12.88 12.41
CA VAL A 201 6.30 -11.71 13.27
C VAL A 201 6.49 -12.08 14.75
N LYS A 202 5.91 -13.18 15.23
CA LYS A 202 6.10 -13.64 16.62
C LYS A 202 7.57 -13.90 16.95
N ASN A 203 8.29 -14.55 16.03
CA ASN A 203 9.70 -14.87 16.20
C ASN A 203 10.57 -13.61 16.20
N LEU A 204 10.29 -12.67 15.30
CA LEU A 204 10.94 -11.36 15.25
C LEU A 204 10.80 -10.62 16.59
N PHE A 205 9.58 -10.51 17.12
CA PHE A 205 9.34 -9.83 18.39
C PHE A 205 9.89 -10.60 19.59
N ALA A 206 9.88 -11.95 19.57
CA ALA A 206 10.55 -12.74 20.59
C ALA A 206 12.06 -12.46 20.63
N LYS A 207 12.70 -12.38 19.45
CA LYS A 207 14.12 -12.05 19.37
C LYS A 207 14.41 -10.60 19.75
N ALA A 208 13.54 -9.67 19.35
CA ALA A 208 13.63 -8.27 19.75
C ALA A 208 13.56 -8.12 21.28
N ARG A 209 12.63 -8.81 21.96
CA ARG A 209 12.55 -8.82 23.42
C ARG A 209 13.84 -9.32 24.07
N ASP A 210 14.42 -10.42 23.59
CA ASP A 210 15.71 -10.94 24.10
C ASP A 210 16.85 -9.91 23.98
N LEU A 211 16.92 -9.19 22.86
CA LEU A 211 17.93 -8.14 22.67
C LEU A 211 17.64 -6.90 23.53
N ALA A 212 16.38 -6.48 23.61
CA ALA A 212 15.97 -5.33 24.39
C ALA A 212 16.32 -5.51 25.87
N GLU A 213 16.09 -6.70 26.42
CA GLU A 213 16.41 -7.04 27.81
C GLU A 213 17.91 -6.89 28.13
N LYS A 214 18.78 -7.21 27.16
CA LYS A 214 20.24 -7.17 27.29
C LYS A 214 20.84 -5.80 27.01
N ASN A 215 20.15 -4.93 26.26
CA ASN A 215 20.72 -3.69 25.72
C ASN A 215 19.90 -2.43 26.10
N ASN A 216 18.96 -2.54 27.04
CA ASN A 216 18.04 -1.46 27.44
C ASN A 216 17.19 -0.90 26.28
N GLY A 217 16.90 -1.76 25.30
CA GLY A 217 16.12 -1.41 24.12
C GLY A 217 16.67 -2.06 22.85
N VAL A 218 15.88 -2.00 21.78
CA VAL A 218 16.23 -2.52 20.45
C VAL A 218 15.48 -1.75 19.39
N ILE A 219 16.08 -1.60 18.21
CA ILE A 219 15.40 -1.08 17.03
C ILE A 219 15.10 -2.24 16.09
N VAL A 220 13.84 -2.35 15.65
CA VAL A 220 13.39 -3.31 14.64
C VAL A 220 12.94 -2.52 13.41
N CYS A 221 13.65 -2.64 12.29
CA CYS A 221 13.30 -1.99 11.04
C CYS A 221 12.64 -2.97 10.06
N ILE A 222 11.46 -2.59 9.58
CA ILE A 222 10.78 -3.20 8.44
C ILE A 222 11.04 -2.29 7.23
N ASP A 223 12.01 -2.65 6.40
CA ASP A 223 12.31 -1.94 5.16
C ASP A 223 11.29 -2.36 4.07
N GLU A 224 10.83 -1.45 3.21
CA GLU A 224 9.73 -1.74 2.27
C GLU A 224 8.47 -2.27 2.99
N ALA A 225 8.07 -1.57 4.04
CA ALA A 225 7.00 -1.94 4.95
C ALA A 225 5.65 -2.18 4.27
N GLU A 226 5.43 -1.66 3.05
CA GLU A 226 4.26 -1.99 2.21
C GLU A 226 4.12 -3.48 1.91
N GLY A 227 5.21 -4.25 1.95
CA GLY A 227 5.15 -5.71 1.83
C GLY A 227 4.53 -6.40 3.06
N ALA A 228 4.67 -5.78 4.25
CA ALA A 228 4.20 -6.34 5.52
C ALA A 228 2.85 -5.76 5.98
N PHE A 229 2.61 -4.49 5.66
CA PHE A 229 1.56 -3.67 6.28
C PHE A 229 0.43 -3.30 5.32
N ARG A 230 0.26 -4.06 4.24
CA ARG A 230 -0.61 -3.71 3.15
C ARG A 230 -2.08 -3.63 3.55
N ASP A 231 -2.79 -2.58 3.13
CA ASP A 231 -4.25 -2.50 3.28
C ASP A 231 -4.91 -3.47 2.29
N LEU A 232 -5.61 -4.48 2.83
CA LEU A 232 -6.28 -5.51 2.07
C LEU A 232 -7.80 -5.51 2.27
N SER A 233 -8.34 -4.49 2.97
CA SER A 233 -9.77 -4.37 3.25
C SER A 233 -10.63 -4.23 1.98
N SER A 234 -10.04 -3.76 0.87
CA SER A 234 -10.72 -3.51 -0.41
C SER A 234 -10.60 -4.64 -1.44
N TYR A 235 -9.87 -5.72 -1.15
CA TYR A 235 -9.68 -6.84 -2.09
C TYR A 235 -10.56 -8.05 -1.71
N ASP A 236 -11.51 -8.38 -2.59
CA ASP A 236 -12.48 -9.47 -2.40
C ASP A 236 -11.83 -10.84 -2.11
N SER A 237 -12.07 -11.35 -0.89
CA SER A 237 -12.26 -12.76 -0.52
C SER A 237 -11.15 -13.81 -0.76
N HIS A 238 -9.92 -13.49 -1.19
CA HIS A 238 -8.90 -14.53 -1.46
C HIS A 238 -7.58 -14.44 -0.67
N ASN A 239 -7.42 -13.49 0.27
CA ASN A 239 -6.13 -13.20 0.92
C ASN A 239 -6.14 -13.26 2.47
N GLY A 240 -6.91 -14.15 3.10
CA GLY A 240 -6.98 -14.27 4.57
C GLY A 240 -5.62 -14.33 5.28
N SER A 241 -4.64 -15.01 4.68
CA SER A 241 -3.29 -15.16 5.28
C SER A 241 -2.49 -13.86 5.44
N ARG A 242 -2.81 -12.78 4.71
CA ARG A 242 -2.04 -11.52 4.77
C ARG A 242 -2.64 -10.52 5.75
N THR A 243 -3.97 -10.51 5.92
CA THR A 243 -4.65 -9.74 6.99
C THR A 243 -4.17 -10.19 8.37
N ASP A 244 -3.85 -11.48 8.52
CA ASP A 244 -3.31 -12.06 9.76
C ASP A 244 -1.94 -11.49 10.14
N VAL A 245 -1.09 -11.11 9.16
CA VAL A 245 0.23 -10.52 9.41
C VAL A 245 0.09 -9.16 10.06
N VAL A 246 -0.71 -8.28 9.46
CA VAL A 246 -0.94 -6.92 9.97
C VAL A 246 -1.55 -6.97 11.37
N ASN A 247 -2.52 -7.86 11.59
CA ASN A 247 -3.11 -8.07 12.91
C ASN A 247 -2.10 -8.61 13.93
N GLN A 248 -1.20 -9.51 13.51
CA GLN A 248 -0.15 -10.02 14.37
C GLN A 248 0.85 -8.91 14.76
N PHE A 249 1.23 -8.02 13.84
CA PHE A 249 2.04 -6.85 14.17
C PHE A 249 1.34 -5.93 15.16
N LYS A 250 0.06 -5.60 14.93
CA LYS A 250 -0.72 -4.79 15.88
C LYS A 250 -0.73 -5.39 17.29
N SER A 251 -0.94 -6.71 17.37
CA SER A 251 -0.95 -7.45 18.64
C SER A 251 0.42 -7.43 19.33
N GLU A 252 1.51 -7.65 18.59
CA GLU A 252 2.86 -7.62 19.16
C GLU A 252 3.28 -6.20 19.59
N MET A 253 2.91 -5.16 18.84
CA MET A 253 3.21 -3.76 19.19
C MET A 253 2.57 -3.35 20.52
N THR A 254 1.36 -3.83 20.81
CA THR A 254 0.63 -3.53 22.05
C THR A 254 0.72 -4.64 23.09
N SER A 255 1.66 -5.58 22.94
CA SER A 255 1.77 -6.74 23.81
C SER A 255 2.24 -6.33 25.20
N MET A 256 1.55 -6.83 26.24
CA MET A 256 1.97 -6.68 27.64
C MET A 256 3.31 -7.35 27.94
N LYS A 257 3.82 -8.19 27.03
CA LYS A 257 5.16 -8.78 27.11
C LYS A 257 6.28 -7.78 26.78
N ASN A 258 5.95 -6.63 26.20
CA ASN A 258 6.94 -5.61 25.89
C ASN A 258 7.18 -4.77 27.14
N ASN A 259 8.42 -4.74 27.60
CA ASN A 259 8.83 -3.98 28.76
C ASN A 259 8.92 -2.47 28.40
N PRO A 260 8.12 -1.59 29.01
CA PRO A 260 8.16 -0.15 28.72
C PRO A 260 9.50 0.50 29.07
N ASP A 261 10.22 -0.03 30.06
CA ASP A 261 11.54 0.48 30.46
C ASP A 261 12.67 -0.05 29.56
N LYS A 262 12.40 -1.07 28.72
CA LYS A 262 13.31 -1.63 27.72
C LYS A 262 12.59 -1.79 26.37
N PRO A 263 12.23 -0.67 25.73
CA PRO A 263 11.30 -0.65 24.61
C PRO A 263 11.85 -1.32 23.34
N ILE A 264 10.93 -1.84 22.54
CA ILE A 264 11.16 -2.23 21.14
C ILE A 264 10.68 -1.07 20.28
N PHE A 265 11.61 -0.38 19.62
CA PHE A 265 11.29 0.69 18.69
C PHE A 265 11.09 0.12 17.30
N LEU A 266 9.87 0.19 16.78
CA LEU A 266 9.56 -0.26 15.42
C LEU A 266 9.83 0.87 14.42
N ILE A 267 10.64 0.61 13.41
CA ILE A 267 10.90 1.53 12.30
C ILE A 267 10.29 0.94 11.05
N GLY A 268 9.48 1.71 10.33
CA GLY A 268 9.02 1.34 8.99
C GLY A 268 9.63 2.26 7.97
N THR A 269 10.05 1.74 6.82
CA THR A 269 10.33 2.56 5.63
C THR A 269 9.34 2.20 4.53
N THR A 270 8.80 3.18 3.81
CA THR A 270 7.91 2.89 2.68
C THR A 270 7.99 3.95 1.59
N ASN A 271 7.84 3.54 0.34
CA ASN A 271 7.65 4.48 -0.77
C ASN A 271 6.17 4.78 -1.02
N HIS A 272 5.27 3.98 -0.44
CA HIS A 272 3.85 3.95 -0.77
C HIS A 272 3.02 3.95 0.51
N ILE A 273 3.00 5.08 1.23
CA ILE A 273 2.21 5.22 2.46
C ILE A 273 0.72 4.92 2.22
N ASN A 274 0.21 5.22 1.04
CA ASN A 274 -1.16 4.91 0.62
C ASN A 274 -1.47 3.41 0.48
N GLN A 275 -0.45 2.55 0.43
CA GLN A 275 -0.63 1.09 0.43
C GLN A 275 -0.61 0.50 1.85
N ILE A 276 -0.21 1.28 2.85
CA ILE A 276 -0.12 0.85 4.24
C ILE A 276 -1.50 0.96 4.89
N GLU A 277 -1.85 -0.04 5.69
CA GLU A 277 -3.10 -0.08 6.44
C GLU A 277 -3.18 1.09 7.44
N PRO A 278 -4.25 1.93 7.41
CA PRO A 278 -4.32 3.13 8.25
C PRO A 278 -4.14 2.86 9.75
N ALA A 279 -4.72 1.77 10.26
CA ALA A 279 -4.65 1.46 11.68
C ALA A 279 -3.24 1.10 12.15
N ILE A 280 -2.35 0.61 11.28
CA ILE A 280 -0.94 0.41 11.67
C ILE A 280 -0.14 1.70 11.57
N ILE A 281 -0.45 2.59 10.61
CA ILE A 281 0.15 3.94 10.55
C ILE A 281 -0.07 4.68 11.87
N ASP A 282 -1.29 4.64 12.41
CA ASP A 282 -1.64 5.33 13.67
C ASP A 282 -0.94 4.78 14.92
N ARG A 283 -0.33 3.60 14.83
CA ARG A 283 0.46 3.05 15.93
C ARG A 283 1.89 3.59 15.96
N PHE A 284 2.39 4.24 14.90
CA PHE A 284 3.69 4.89 14.93
C PHE A 284 3.59 6.28 15.55
N THR A 285 4.43 6.55 16.56
CA THR A 285 4.51 7.87 17.20
C THR A 285 4.98 8.94 16.22
N TYR A 286 6.04 8.64 15.47
CA TYR A 286 6.60 9.56 14.48
C TYR A 286 6.22 9.12 13.07
N LYS A 287 5.70 10.05 12.28
CA LYS A 287 5.39 9.87 10.86
C LYS A 287 6.19 10.92 10.10
N ILE A 288 7.30 10.52 9.50
CA ILE A 288 8.30 11.43 8.93
C ILE A 288 8.32 11.26 7.42
N GLU A 289 7.81 12.28 6.73
CA GLU A 289 7.93 12.38 5.27
C GLU A 289 9.34 12.82 4.89
N VAL A 290 9.94 12.10 3.95
CA VAL A 290 11.29 12.34 3.44
C VAL A 290 11.17 12.87 2.03
N PHE A 291 11.47 14.16 1.89
CA PHE A 291 11.32 14.90 0.64
C PHE A 291 12.55 14.77 -0.25
N LEU A 292 12.40 15.22 -1.50
CA LEU A 292 13.55 15.40 -2.39
C LEU A 292 14.48 16.50 -1.83
N PRO A 293 15.81 16.33 -1.93
CA PRO A 293 16.77 17.27 -1.34
C PRO A 293 16.68 18.67 -1.96
N GLU A 294 16.81 19.70 -1.13
CA GLU A 294 16.94 21.09 -1.56
C GLU A 294 18.31 21.36 -2.20
N LEU A 295 18.45 22.49 -2.91
CA LEU A 295 19.65 22.83 -3.68
C LEU A 295 20.96 22.64 -2.89
N VAL A 296 21.03 23.15 -1.65
CA VAL A 296 22.23 23.02 -0.80
C VAL A 296 22.60 21.54 -0.56
N ALA A 297 21.60 20.69 -0.37
CA ALA A 297 21.80 19.26 -0.17
C ALA A 297 22.18 18.53 -1.48
N VAL A 298 21.61 18.96 -2.62
CA VAL A 298 22.01 18.50 -3.95
C VAL A 298 23.49 18.82 -4.20
N GLN A 299 23.93 20.05 -3.93
CA GLN A 299 25.32 20.47 -4.08
C GLN A 299 26.28 19.61 -3.24
N ALA A 300 25.95 19.42 -1.95
CA ALA A 300 26.75 18.58 -1.04
C ALA A 300 26.82 17.12 -1.51
N ALA A 301 25.68 16.55 -1.92
CA ALA A 301 25.62 15.18 -2.41
C ALA A 301 26.44 15.00 -3.69
N LEU A 302 26.33 15.92 -4.66
CA LEU A 302 27.11 15.88 -5.89
C LEU A 302 28.61 16.04 -5.63
N ALA A 303 29.00 16.94 -4.72
CA ALA A 303 30.40 17.09 -4.29
C ALA A 303 30.95 15.77 -3.72
N ARG A 304 30.18 15.10 -2.85
CA ARG A 304 30.57 13.83 -2.25
C ARG A 304 30.66 12.70 -3.27
N LEU A 305 29.73 12.64 -4.22
CA LEU A 305 29.75 11.66 -5.32
C LEU A 305 30.94 11.91 -6.24
N ALA A 306 31.25 13.18 -6.54
CA ALA A 306 32.35 13.56 -7.40
C ALA A 306 33.71 13.08 -6.86
N ASN A 307 33.91 13.11 -5.54
CA ASN A 307 35.13 12.64 -4.89
C ASN A 307 35.43 11.14 -5.09
N LYS A 308 34.44 10.35 -5.55
CA LYS A 308 34.62 8.92 -5.86
C LYS A 308 34.99 8.64 -7.32
N MET A 309 35.01 9.67 -8.16
CA MET A 309 35.23 9.56 -9.60
C MET A 309 36.41 10.42 -10.04
N LYS A 310 37.04 10.07 -11.16
CA LYS A 310 38.07 10.91 -11.79
C LYS A 310 37.38 12.00 -12.61
N ILE A 311 37.15 13.16 -11.99
CA ILE A 311 36.51 14.33 -12.61
C ILE A 311 37.53 15.49 -12.60
N THR A 312 37.61 16.25 -13.70
CA THR A 312 38.48 17.44 -13.76
C THR A 312 38.03 18.50 -12.74
N ASP A 313 38.93 19.33 -12.23
CA ASP A 313 38.57 20.34 -11.21
C ASP A 313 37.59 21.40 -11.74
N GLU A 314 37.70 21.72 -13.04
CA GLU A 314 36.74 22.56 -13.74
C GLU A 314 35.34 21.93 -13.77
N ALA A 315 35.25 20.62 -14.05
CA ALA A 315 34.00 19.89 -14.07
C ALA A 315 33.42 19.66 -12.66
N LYS A 316 34.23 19.53 -11.62
CA LYS A 316 33.74 19.52 -10.21
C LYS A 316 33.06 20.84 -9.84
N THR A 317 33.68 21.97 -10.21
CA THR A 317 33.13 23.30 -9.95
C THR A 317 31.82 23.50 -10.72
N TYR A 318 31.79 23.08 -11.99
CA TYR A 318 30.59 23.07 -12.82
C TYR A 318 29.46 22.22 -12.21
N LEU A 319 29.82 21.03 -11.74
CA LEU A 319 28.90 20.06 -11.15
C LEU A 319 28.23 20.62 -9.89
N GLN A 320 28.99 21.27 -9.01
CA GLN A 320 28.49 21.82 -7.74
C GLN A 320 27.68 23.12 -7.91
N ASN A 321 27.78 23.78 -9.06
CA ASN A 321 27.10 25.06 -9.30
C ASN A 321 25.98 24.90 -10.32
N GLU A 322 26.35 24.86 -11.61
CA GLU A 322 25.41 24.89 -12.72
C GLU A 322 24.60 23.59 -12.80
N MET A 323 25.25 22.43 -12.75
CA MET A 323 24.53 21.15 -12.82
C MET A 323 23.69 20.89 -11.57
N ALA A 324 24.13 21.30 -10.39
CA ALA A 324 23.31 21.23 -9.18
C ALA A 324 22.01 22.03 -9.34
N THR A 325 22.09 23.23 -9.92
CA THR A 325 20.90 24.06 -10.21
C THR A 325 19.99 23.39 -11.23
N LYS A 326 20.55 22.87 -12.34
CA LYS A 326 19.77 22.13 -13.35
C LYS A 326 19.10 20.90 -12.73
N ILE A 327 19.81 20.07 -11.98
CA ILE A 327 19.26 18.88 -11.30
C ILE A 327 18.17 19.25 -10.31
N HIS A 328 18.35 20.34 -9.55
CA HIS A 328 17.35 20.80 -8.60
C HIS A 328 16.01 21.18 -9.25
N GLN A 329 16.03 21.63 -10.51
CA GLN A 329 14.82 21.96 -11.28
C GLN A 329 14.10 20.73 -11.85
N HIS A 330 14.68 19.54 -11.68
CA HIS A 330 14.23 18.28 -12.28
C HIS A 330 14.06 17.20 -11.20
N ASP A 331 12.84 17.05 -10.67
CA ASP A 331 12.52 16.17 -9.54
C ASP A 331 12.96 14.71 -9.75
N GLU A 332 12.87 14.21 -10.97
CA GLU A 332 13.29 12.88 -11.36
C GLU A 332 14.81 12.62 -11.22
N LEU A 333 15.62 13.68 -11.29
CA LEU A 333 17.07 13.65 -11.09
C LEU A 333 17.49 14.00 -9.67
N ARG A 334 16.57 14.58 -8.88
CA ARG A 334 16.88 15.20 -7.59
C ARG A 334 17.10 14.21 -6.46
N SER A 335 16.60 12.98 -6.54
CA SER A 335 16.83 11.97 -5.48
C SER A 335 18.31 11.60 -5.36
N PHE A 336 18.79 11.21 -4.17
CA PHE A 336 20.20 10.79 -3.99
C PHE A 336 20.57 9.59 -4.87
N ARG A 337 19.61 8.67 -5.09
CA ARG A 337 19.78 7.55 -6.04
C ARG A 337 19.93 8.06 -7.47
N SER A 338 19.06 8.98 -7.91
CA SER A 338 19.09 9.56 -9.25
C SER A 338 20.39 10.34 -9.50
N MET A 339 20.85 11.14 -8.54
CA MET A 339 22.14 11.83 -8.62
C MET A 339 23.31 10.84 -8.73
N GLY A 340 23.25 9.73 -8.00
CA GLY A 340 24.22 8.64 -8.15
C GLY A 340 24.23 8.06 -9.56
N ASN A 341 23.05 7.77 -10.12
CA ASN A 341 22.89 7.27 -11.49
C ASN A 341 23.40 8.28 -12.53
N TYR A 342 23.15 9.57 -12.31
CA TYR A 342 23.64 10.66 -13.16
C TYR A 342 25.17 10.71 -13.23
N ILE A 343 25.85 10.70 -12.08
CA ILE A 343 27.32 10.68 -12.04
C ILE A 343 27.89 9.40 -12.68
N GLN A 344 27.25 8.25 -12.45
CA GLN A 344 27.66 7.00 -13.11
C GLN A 344 27.49 7.06 -14.63
N LYS A 345 26.39 7.64 -15.12
CA LYS A 345 26.16 7.82 -16.56
C LYS A 345 27.24 8.71 -17.19
N ALA A 346 27.61 9.82 -16.55
CA ALA A 346 28.72 10.66 -16.98
C ALA A 346 30.05 9.89 -17.02
N GLY A 347 30.29 9.03 -16.01
CA GLY A 347 31.44 8.12 -15.99
C GLY A 347 31.48 7.16 -17.19
N TYR A 348 30.36 6.52 -17.52
CA TYR A 348 30.28 5.63 -18.69
C TYR A 348 30.48 6.38 -20.01
N ILE A 349 29.93 7.59 -20.14
CA ILE A 349 30.14 8.42 -21.33
C ILE A 349 31.63 8.76 -21.46
N ALA A 350 32.27 9.21 -20.38
CA ALA A 350 33.69 9.51 -20.38
C ALA A 350 34.55 8.29 -20.73
N PHE A 351 34.23 7.14 -20.14
CA PHE A 351 34.91 5.87 -20.37
C PHE A 351 34.80 5.38 -21.83
N SER A 352 33.72 5.72 -22.52
CA SER A 352 33.54 5.35 -23.94
C SER A 352 34.41 6.16 -24.90
N LYS A 353 35.07 7.22 -24.41
CA LYS A 353 35.92 8.15 -25.17
C LYS A 353 37.40 7.93 -24.78
N PRO A 354 38.38 8.29 -25.63
CA PRO A 354 39.80 8.16 -25.31
C PRO A 354 40.27 9.25 -24.33
N LYS A 355 39.75 9.24 -23.09
CA LYS A 355 40.10 10.19 -22.03
C LYS A 355 40.17 9.56 -20.65
N GLU A 356 40.91 10.22 -19.75
CA GLU A 356 41.20 9.69 -18.41
C GLU A 356 40.29 10.24 -17.30
N GLN A 357 39.61 11.36 -17.56
CA GLN A 357 38.78 12.06 -16.60
C GLN A 357 37.46 12.51 -17.24
N ILE A 358 36.43 12.59 -16.41
CA ILE A 358 35.12 13.14 -16.75
C ILE A 358 35.25 14.68 -16.83
N ASP A 359 34.77 15.25 -17.93
CA ASP A 359 34.75 16.70 -18.18
C ASP A 359 33.31 17.27 -18.15
N LYS A 360 33.16 18.57 -18.42
CA LYS A 360 31.85 19.23 -18.46
C LYS A 360 30.91 18.64 -19.51
N GLN A 361 31.44 18.28 -20.68
CA GLN A 361 30.64 17.79 -21.79
C GLN A 361 29.99 16.45 -21.46
N ASP A 362 30.67 15.57 -20.73
CA ASP A 362 30.08 14.30 -20.29
C ASP A 362 28.96 14.50 -19.25
N LEU A 363 29.11 15.51 -18.39
CA LEU A 363 28.08 15.87 -17.40
C LEU A 363 26.81 16.38 -18.10
N ASP A 364 26.94 17.26 -19.09
CA ASP A 364 25.81 17.71 -19.89
C ASP A 364 25.18 16.56 -20.70
N GLU A 365 25.99 15.73 -21.34
CA GLU A 365 25.50 14.57 -22.11
C GLU A 365 24.77 13.55 -21.21
N ALA A 366 25.26 13.33 -19.99
CA ALA A 366 24.59 12.49 -19.01
C ALA A 366 23.25 13.08 -18.54
N PHE A 367 23.21 14.40 -18.35
CA PHE A 367 21.99 15.09 -17.95
C PHE A 367 20.94 14.99 -19.06
N ASP A 368 21.31 15.27 -20.31
CA ASP A 368 20.42 15.17 -21.46
C ASP A 368 19.93 13.75 -21.73
N ALA A 369 20.74 12.74 -21.43
CA ALA A 369 20.36 11.33 -21.57
C ALA A 369 19.35 10.86 -20.50
N LEU A 370 19.38 11.47 -19.31
CA LEU A 370 18.57 11.03 -18.16
C LEU A 370 17.36 11.91 -17.89
N LYS A 371 17.39 13.19 -18.31
CA LYS A 371 16.21 14.04 -18.24
C LYS A 371 15.12 13.41 -19.11
N PRO A 372 13.87 13.34 -18.65
CA PRO A 372 12.77 12.81 -19.42
C PRO A 372 12.57 13.75 -20.60
N ASN A 373 12.78 13.22 -21.82
CA ASN A 373 12.39 13.96 -23.01
C ASN A 373 10.88 14.15 -22.96
N ASN A 374 10.42 15.40 -22.99
CA ASN A 374 9.04 15.79 -23.31
C ASN A 374 8.72 15.42 -24.78
N ASN A 375 8.87 14.15 -25.14
CA ASN A 375 8.46 13.64 -26.43
C ASN A 375 7.11 12.92 -26.22
N PRO A 376 5.98 13.55 -26.56
CA PRO A 376 4.64 13.01 -26.31
C PRO A 376 4.35 11.68 -27.04
N ASN A 377 5.27 11.17 -27.88
CA ASN A 377 5.07 9.99 -28.71
C ASN A 377 5.64 8.67 -28.15
N ARG A 378 6.12 8.61 -26.90
CA ARG A 378 6.68 7.35 -26.33
C ARG A 378 5.66 6.43 -25.63
N HIS A 379 4.36 6.76 -25.63
CA HIS A 379 3.32 5.90 -25.03
C HIS A 379 2.63 4.91 -25.98
N ASN A 380 3.10 4.77 -27.23
CA ASN A 380 2.64 3.71 -28.12
C ASN A 380 3.82 2.79 -28.48
N ASN A 381 4.05 1.76 -27.66
CA ASN A 381 4.54 0.44 -28.09
C ASN A 381 4.36 -0.58 -26.98
#